data_AF-A0A7L1MX65-F1
#
_entry.id   AF-A0A7L1MX65-F1
#
_cell.length_a   1.000
_cell.length_b   1.000
_cell.length_c   1.000
_cell.angle_alpha   90.00
_cell.angle_beta   90.00
_cell.angle_gamma   90.00
#
_symmetry.space_group_name_H-M   'P 1'
#
loop_
_entity.id
_entity.type
_entity.pdbx_description
1 polymer ?
#
loop_
_entity_poly.entity_id
_entity_poly.type
_entity_poly.pdbx_seq_one_letter_code
_entity_poly.pdbx_strand_id
1 'polypeptide(L)'
;SKAKRGSVRFSPSDSTAGSHVRFEEQLHDSAVTVTQEGDGSFLVKVGFLKILHKYEITFLLPPLQRLGRGLSAATLPSPNLHLIGVTPLPEGYSVKCQYAAHREGVIHEELLLTSDTSAATVRIVVQARVMGK
;
A
#
# COMPACT_ATOMS: atom_id res chain seq x y z
N SER A 1 26.56 -31.74 17.56
CA SER A 1 25.21 -31.41 17.07
C SER A 1 25.25 -31.07 15.60
N LYS A 2 24.59 -31.85 14.73
CA LYS A 2 24.49 -31.61 13.29
C LYS A 2 23.32 -30.64 13.01
N ALA A 3 23.57 -29.50 12.37
CA ALA A 3 22.54 -28.64 11.81
C ALA A 3 22.55 -28.76 10.28
N LYS A 4 21.58 -29.50 9.73
CA LYS A 4 21.39 -29.71 8.30
C LYS A 4 20.68 -28.47 7.73
N ARG A 5 21.43 -27.51 7.15
CA ARG A 5 20.85 -26.44 6.33
C ARG A 5 20.34 -27.06 5.04
N GLY A 6 19.03 -27.02 4.82
CA GLY A 6 18.40 -27.47 3.57
C GLY A 6 18.88 -26.61 2.40
N SER A 7 19.51 -27.25 1.42
CA SER A 7 19.84 -26.64 0.13
C SER A 7 18.62 -26.80 -0.77
N VAL A 8 18.06 -25.68 -1.24
CA VAL A 8 16.99 -25.69 -2.25
C VAL A 8 17.66 -25.72 -3.62
N ARG A 9 17.48 -26.81 -4.35
CA ARG A 9 17.95 -26.99 -5.73
C ARG A 9 16.73 -26.92 -6.64
N PHE A 10 16.69 -25.92 -7.52
CA PHE A 10 15.72 -25.87 -8.60
C PHE A 10 16.38 -26.48 -9.84
N SER A 11 15.82 -27.58 -10.35
CA SER A 11 16.22 -28.17 -11.61
C SER A 11 15.53 -27.43 -12.75
N PRO A 12 16.22 -27.06 -13.84
CA PRO A 12 15.55 -26.54 -15.03
C PRO A 12 14.86 -27.71 -15.72
N SER A 13 13.53 -27.67 -15.80
CA SER A 13 12.79 -28.51 -16.74
C SER A 13 12.76 -27.79 -18.07
N ASP A 14 13.55 -28.29 -19.03
CA ASP A 14 13.42 -27.95 -20.43
C ASP A 14 12.06 -28.43 -20.94
N SER A 15 11.12 -27.51 -21.12
CA SER A 15 10.00 -27.69 -22.04
C SER A 15 9.59 -26.35 -22.61
N THR A 16 9.93 -26.19 -23.89
CA THR A 16 9.52 -25.16 -24.84
C THR A 16 8.03 -24.85 -24.78
N ALA A 17 7.69 -23.69 -24.23
CA ALA A 17 6.54 -22.88 -24.63
C ALA A 17 6.84 -21.45 -24.21
N GLY A 18 7.00 -20.56 -25.17
CA GLY A 18 7.40 -19.17 -24.95
C GLY A 18 6.46 -18.46 -23.98
N SER A 19 6.85 -18.35 -22.71
CA SER A 19 6.34 -17.33 -21.82
C SER A 19 7.12 -16.04 -22.10
N HIS A 20 6.91 -15.48 -23.30
CA HIS A 20 7.11 -14.05 -23.47
C HIS A 20 5.97 -13.39 -22.69
N VAL A 21 6.23 -13.08 -21.42
CA VAL A 21 5.45 -12.08 -20.70
C VAL A 21 5.67 -10.76 -21.43
N ARG A 22 4.78 -10.48 -22.38
CA ARG A 22 4.62 -9.14 -22.93
C ARG A 22 4.05 -8.33 -21.79
N PHE A 23 4.91 -7.58 -21.10
CA PHE A 23 4.45 -6.43 -20.32
C PHE A 23 3.88 -5.46 -21.34
N GLU A 24 2.58 -5.60 -21.65
CA GLU A 24 1.83 -4.51 -22.24
C GLU A 24 1.98 -3.34 -21.28
N GLU A 25 2.60 -2.28 -21.79
CA GLU A 25 2.84 -1.02 -21.11
C GLU A 25 1.50 -0.28 -20.93
N GLN A 26 0.60 -0.90 -20.19
CA GLN A 26 -0.62 -0.34 -19.65
C GLN A 26 -0.66 -0.75 -18.18
N LEU A 27 0.18 -0.07 -17.40
CA LEU A 27 0.29 -0.21 -15.96
C LEU A 27 -0.94 0.43 -15.30
N HIS A 28 -2.11 -0.19 -15.44
CA HIS A 28 -3.37 0.36 -14.92
C HIS A 28 -4.08 -0.52 -13.90
N ASP A 29 -3.59 -1.72 -13.62
CA ASP A 29 -4.17 -2.58 -12.60
C ASP A 29 -3.15 -2.90 -11.50
N SER A 30 -2.52 -1.85 -10.97
CA SER A 30 -1.80 -1.97 -9.69
C SER A 30 -2.85 -2.29 -8.63
N ALA A 31 -3.11 -3.59 -8.41
CA ALA A 31 -4.13 -4.07 -7.50
C ALA A 31 -3.83 -3.57 -6.08
N VAL A 32 -4.46 -2.47 -5.69
CA VAL A 32 -4.40 -1.97 -4.32
C VAL A 32 -5.36 -2.79 -3.48
N THR A 33 -4.81 -3.58 -2.56
CA THR A 33 -5.64 -4.36 -1.63
C THR A 33 -5.74 -3.64 -0.31
N VAL A 34 -6.96 -3.49 0.20
CA VAL A 34 -7.24 -2.90 1.51
C VAL A 34 -7.77 -3.99 2.44
N THR A 35 -7.17 -4.12 3.62
CA THR A 35 -7.60 -5.08 4.64
C THR A 35 -7.73 -4.37 5.98
N GLN A 36 -8.83 -4.63 6.69
CA GLN A 36 -8.99 -4.16 8.06
C GLN A 36 -8.35 -5.15 9.01
N GLU A 37 -7.47 -4.66 9.88
CA GLU A 37 -6.80 -5.44 10.90
C GLU A 37 -7.66 -5.52 12.18
N GLY A 38 -7.35 -6.48 13.06
CA GLY A 38 -8.15 -6.74 14.27
C GLY A 38 -8.21 -5.58 15.27
N ASP A 39 -7.26 -4.64 15.20
CA ASP A 39 -7.23 -3.41 16.00
C ASP A 39 -8.04 -2.25 15.38
N GLY A 40 -8.67 -2.50 14.21
CA GLY A 40 -9.42 -1.50 13.46
C GLY A 40 -8.57 -0.60 12.55
N SER A 41 -7.25 -0.81 12.50
CA SER A 41 -6.37 -0.18 11.51
C SER A 41 -6.54 -0.82 10.12
N PHE A 42 -5.98 -0.18 9.09
CA PHE A 42 -6.04 -0.67 7.72
C PHE A 42 -4.66 -0.93 7.15
N LEU A 43 -4.47 -2.08 6.52
CA LEU A 43 -3.30 -2.39 5.70
C LEU A 43 -3.65 -2.20 4.22
N VAL A 44 -2.90 -1.33 3.54
CA VAL A 44 -3.04 -1.03 2.11
C VAL A 44 -1.82 -1.58 1.38
N LYS A 45 -2.00 -2.62 0.57
CA LYS A 45 -0.91 -3.23 -0.21
C LYS A 45 -0.95 -2.69 -1.64
N VAL A 46 0.09 -1.99 -2.06
CA VAL A 46 0.15 -1.31 -3.38
C VAL A 46 1.02 -2.03 -4.41
N GLY A 47 1.53 -3.22 -4.06
CA GLY A 47 2.35 -4.03 -4.98
C GLY A 47 3.78 -3.49 -5.11
N PHE A 48 4.27 -3.39 -6.35
CA PHE A 48 5.66 -3.05 -6.66
C PHE A 48 5.79 -1.61 -7.16
N LEU A 49 6.72 -0.86 -6.60
CA LEU A 49 7.04 0.52 -6.97
C LEU A 49 8.51 0.62 -7.42
N LYS A 50 8.84 1.59 -8.26
CA LYS A 50 10.22 1.90 -8.65
C LYS A 50 10.83 2.90 -7.66
N ILE A 51 12.08 2.71 -7.28
CA ILE A 51 12.81 3.67 -6.45
C ILE A 51 13.03 5.00 -7.20
N LEU A 52 13.07 6.11 -6.46
CA LEU A 52 13.19 7.49 -6.90
C LEU A 52 12.01 7.98 -7.75
N HIS A 53 10.84 7.34 -7.63
CA HIS A 53 9.60 7.79 -8.24
C HIS A 53 8.62 8.34 -7.19
N LYS A 54 7.77 9.26 -7.64
CA LYS A 54 6.60 9.71 -6.89
C LYS A 54 5.35 9.04 -7.45
N TYR A 55 4.52 8.54 -6.56
CA TYR A 55 3.29 7.85 -6.87
C TYR A 55 2.11 8.60 -6.26
N GLU A 56 1.01 8.65 -6.99
CA GLU A 56 -0.29 8.93 -6.41
C GLU A 56 -0.99 7.58 -6.17
N ILE A 57 -1.39 7.34 -4.93
CA ILE A 57 -2.03 6.10 -4.50
C ILE A 57 -3.44 6.48 -4.09
N THR A 58 -4.44 5.83 -4.70
CA THR A 58 -5.85 5.99 -4.34
C THR A 58 -6.41 4.64 -3.89
N PHE A 59 -7.11 4.61 -2.77
CA PHE A 59 -7.75 3.40 -2.25
C PHE A 59 -9.06 3.71 -1.53
N LEU A 60 -9.91 2.69 -1.39
CA LEU A 60 -11.21 2.81 -0.76
C LEU A 60 -11.16 2.25 0.65
N LEU A 61 -11.65 3.03 1.61
CA LEU A 61 -11.94 2.59 2.96
C LEU A 61 -13.45 2.32 3.10
N PRO A 62 -13.85 1.29 3.86
CA PRO A 62 -15.26 1.05 4.17
C PRO A 62 -15.84 2.19 5.02
N PRO A 63 -17.16 2.23 5.25
CA PRO A 63 -17.77 3.23 6.11
C PRO A 63 -17.23 3.14 7.54
N LEU A 64 -16.74 4.25 8.07
CA LEU A 64 -16.15 4.34 9.40
C LEU A 64 -17.11 5.11 10.31
N GLN A 65 -17.99 4.38 11.01
CA GLN A 65 -19.08 4.94 11.82
C GLN A 65 -18.65 6.04 12.80
N ARG A 66 -17.39 6.00 13.26
CA ARG A 66 -16.83 6.94 14.26
C ARG A 66 -16.25 8.22 13.67
N LEU A 67 -15.98 8.29 12.37
CA LEU A 67 -15.16 9.37 11.79
C LEU A 67 -15.98 10.50 11.16
N GLY A 68 -17.29 10.34 10.99
CA GLY A 68 -18.16 11.40 10.47
C GLY A 68 -17.90 11.73 9.00
N ARG A 69 -18.41 12.86 8.49
CA ARG A 69 -18.28 13.22 7.06
C ARG A 69 -16.95 13.88 6.69
N GLY A 70 -16.19 14.41 7.66
CA GLY A 70 -14.93 15.12 7.43
C GLY A 70 -13.75 14.34 7.99
N LEU A 71 -12.74 14.10 7.15
CA LEU A 71 -11.50 13.43 7.50
C LEU A 71 -10.31 14.30 7.08
N SER A 72 -9.37 14.46 8.00
CA SER A 72 -8.11 15.17 7.77
C SER A 72 -6.92 14.27 8.10
N ALA A 73 -5.76 14.57 7.53
CA ALA A 73 -4.51 13.95 7.98
C ALA A 73 -4.13 14.56 9.34
N ALA A 74 -3.89 13.70 10.31
CA ALA A 74 -3.15 14.10 11.50
C ALA A 74 -1.72 14.49 11.11
N THR A 75 -0.99 15.17 12.01
CA THR A 75 0.45 15.42 11.81
C THR A 75 1.16 14.09 11.51
N LEU A 76 1.61 13.94 10.26
CA LEU A 76 2.11 12.65 9.77
C LEU A 76 3.52 12.40 10.28
N PRO A 77 3.84 11.18 10.73
CA PRO A 77 5.19 10.81 11.13
C PRO A 77 6.13 10.61 9.92
N SER A 78 5.58 10.27 8.74
CA SER A 78 6.37 9.94 7.55
C SER A 78 6.60 11.16 6.63
N PRO A 79 7.85 11.53 6.31
CA PRO A 79 8.13 12.60 5.35
C PRO A 79 7.95 12.17 3.89
N ASN A 80 7.60 10.91 3.62
CA ASN A 80 7.54 10.34 2.27
C ASN A 80 6.12 9.97 1.84
N LEU A 81 5.16 9.92 2.75
CA LEU A 81 3.76 9.64 2.47
C LEU A 81 2.93 10.85 2.93
N HIS A 82 2.20 11.46 2.00
CA HIS A 82 1.41 12.66 2.24
C HIS A 82 -0.02 12.44 1.80
N LEU A 83 -0.99 12.75 2.68
CA LEU A 83 -2.39 12.79 2.27
C LEU A 83 -2.59 13.95 1.30
N ILE A 84 -3.19 13.67 0.14
CA ILE A 84 -3.62 14.68 -0.83
C ILE A 84 -5.08 15.07 -0.54
N GLY A 85 -5.93 14.08 -0.26
CA GLY A 85 -7.33 14.34 0.04
C GLY A 85 -8.12 13.09 0.38
N VAL A 86 -9.27 13.32 1.00
CA VAL A 86 -10.26 12.28 1.31
C VAL A 86 -11.61 12.74 0.78
N THR A 87 -12.20 11.92 -0.07
CA THR A 87 -13.52 12.17 -0.64
C THR A 87 -14.52 11.19 -0.03
N PRO A 88 -15.54 11.67 0.71
CA PRO A 88 -16.62 10.81 1.20
C PRO A 88 -17.40 10.20 0.04
N LEU A 89 -17.74 8.92 0.15
CA LEU A 89 -18.54 8.16 -0.82
C LEU A 89 -19.69 7.46 -0.09
N PRO A 90 -20.78 7.06 -0.79
CA PRO A 90 -21.88 6.31 -0.16
C PRO A 90 -21.41 5.02 0.53
N GLU A 91 -20.39 4.35 -0.02
CA GLU A 91 -19.83 3.09 0.48
C GLU A 91 -18.58 3.28 1.35
N GLY A 92 -18.26 4.51 1.76
CA GLY A 92 -17.12 4.79 2.65
C GLY A 92 -16.33 6.03 2.21
N TYR A 93 -15.02 5.88 1.97
CA TYR A 93 -14.15 7.01 1.63
C TYR A 93 -13.14 6.63 0.54
N SER A 94 -12.93 7.53 -0.41
CA SER A 94 -11.79 7.47 -1.32
C SER A 94 -10.65 8.29 -0.72
N VAL A 95 -9.56 7.62 -0.37
CA VAL A 95 -8.36 8.24 0.19
C VAL A 95 -7.30 8.32 -0.89
N LYS A 96 -6.77 9.53 -1.10
CA LYS A 96 -5.71 9.80 -2.06
C LYS A 96 -4.47 10.31 -1.32
N CYS A 97 -3.33 9.68 -1.56
CA CYS A 97 -2.05 10.08 -0.98
C CYS A 97 -0.93 10.08 -2.03
N GLN A 98 0.10 10.89 -1.80
CA GLN A 98 1.34 10.90 -2.56
C GLN A 98 2.40 10.11 -1.80
N TYR A 99 3.11 9.23 -2.47
CA TYR A 99 4.25 8.51 -1.91
C TYR A 99 5.53 8.74 -2.71
N ALA A 100 6.62 9.10 -2.04
CA ALA A 100 7.96 9.17 -2.60
C ALA A 100 8.75 7.88 -2.25
N ALA A 101 8.95 7.03 -3.25
CA ALA A 101 9.65 5.76 -3.11
C ALA A 101 11.17 5.98 -3.03
N HIS A 102 11.68 6.25 -1.83
CA HIS A 102 13.06 6.71 -1.61
C HIS A 102 14.02 5.60 -1.13
N ARG A 103 13.50 4.44 -0.73
CA ARG A 103 14.27 3.31 -0.21
C ARG A 103 13.80 2.00 -0.81
N GLU A 104 14.74 1.15 -1.22
CA GLU A 104 14.45 -0.20 -1.73
C GLU A 104 14.00 -1.13 -0.60
N GLY A 105 13.20 -2.14 -0.95
CA GLY A 105 12.78 -3.18 -0.01
C GLY A 105 11.26 -3.27 0.12
N VAL A 106 10.80 -4.05 1.10
CA VAL A 106 9.40 -3.98 1.54
C VAL A 106 9.32 -2.83 2.54
N ILE A 107 8.55 -1.81 2.20
CA ILE A 107 8.38 -0.59 2.98
C ILE A 107 6.98 -0.56 3.58
N HIS A 108 6.88 -0.01 4.78
CA HIS A 108 5.63 0.27 5.49
C HIS A 108 5.64 1.73 5.90
N GLU A 109 4.72 2.52 5.36
CA GLU A 109 4.54 3.93 5.73
C GLU A 109 3.19 4.10 6.41
N GLU A 110 3.15 4.97 7.43
CA GLU A 110 1.95 5.17 8.23
C GLU A 110 1.26 6.48 7.88
N LEU A 111 -0.06 6.40 7.72
CA LEU A 111 -0.96 7.53 7.57
C LEU A 111 -2.00 7.47 8.70
N LEU A 112 -2.17 8.57 9.42
CA LEU A 112 -3.19 8.68 10.47
C LEU A 112 -4.25 9.67 10.02
N LEU A 113 -5.50 9.21 9.91
CA LEU A 113 -6.64 10.08 9.63
C LEU A 113 -7.38 10.39 10.93
N THR A 114 -7.75 11.66 11.09
CA THR A 114 -8.53 12.18 12.21
C THR A 114 -9.89 12.63 11.71
N SER A 115 -10.91 12.42 12.55
CA SER A 115 -12.22 13.03 12.34
C SER A 115 -12.17 14.52 12.66
N ASP A 116 -12.82 15.32 11.83
CA ASP A 116 -12.96 16.76 12.12
C ASP A 116 -14.03 17.04 13.19
N THR A 117 -14.91 16.07 13.46
CA THR A 117 -16.06 16.23 14.36
C THR A 117 -15.98 15.38 15.62
N SER A 118 -14.92 14.58 15.79
CA SER A 118 -14.73 13.73 16.96
C SER A 118 -13.24 13.50 17.23
N ALA A 119 -12.91 13.01 18.44
CA ALA A 119 -11.54 12.59 18.77
C ALA A 119 -11.14 11.22 18.16
N ALA A 120 -11.96 10.66 17.25
CA ALA A 120 -11.66 9.38 16.64
C ALA A 120 -10.51 9.51 15.62
N THR A 121 -9.63 8.51 15.63
CA THR A 121 -8.55 8.37 14.66
C THR A 121 -8.57 6.98 14.03
N VAL A 122 -8.04 6.87 12.82
CA VAL A 122 -7.80 5.61 12.13
C VAL A 122 -6.40 5.58 11.57
N ARG A 123 -5.67 4.52 11.90
CA ARG A 123 -4.33 4.26 11.39
C ARG A 123 -4.41 3.45 10.10
N ILE A 124 -3.61 3.85 9.13
CA ILE A 124 -3.48 3.20 7.83
C ILE A 124 -1.99 2.94 7.60
N VAL A 125 -1.65 1.72 7.18
CA VAL A 125 -0.29 1.33 6.82
C VAL A 125 -0.24 1.03 5.34
N VAL A 126 0.53 1.80 4.58
CA VAL A 126 0.79 1.55 3.17
C VAL A 126 2.01 0.65 3.05
N GLN A 127 1.81 -0.56 2.54
CA GLN A 127 2.85 -1.53 2.27
C GLN A 127 3.15 -1.59 0.78
N ALA A 128 4.41 -1.37 0.42
CA ALA A 128 4.91 -1.43 -0.95
C ALA A 128 6.20 -2.22 -1.04
N ARG A 129 6.42 -2.95 -2.13
CA ARG A 129 7.74 -3.46 -2.51
C ARG A 129 8.40 -2.46 -3.45
N VAL A 130 9.31 -1.64 -2.92
CA VAL A 130 10.11 -0.72 -3.73
C VAL A 130 11.28 -1.49 -4.35
N MET A 131 11.37 -1.41 -5.66
CA MET A 131 12.38 -2.07 -6.48
C MET A 131 13.46 -1.08 -6.87
N GLY A 132 14.70 -1.55 -6.76
CA GLY A 132 15.88 -0.86 -7.25
C GLY A 132 15.91 -0.71 -8.76
N LYS A 133 16.98 -0.07 -9.23
CA LYS A 133 17.31 0.01 -10.66
C LYS A 133 17.98 -1.27 -11.14
#